data_AF-A0A6D2I287-F1
#
_entry.id   AF-A0A6D2I287-F1
#
_cell.length_a   1.000
_cell.length_b   1.000
_cell.length_c   1.000
_cell.angle_alpha   90.00
_cell.angle_beta   90.00
_cell.angle_gamma   90.00
#
_symmetry.space_group_name_H-M   'P 1'
#
loop_
_entity.id
_entity.type
_entity.pdbx_description
1 polymer ?
#
loop_
_entity_poly.entity_id
_entity_poly.type
_entity_poly.pdbx_seq_one_letter_code
_entity_poly.pdbx_strand_id
1 'polypeptide(L)'
;MKYDGTRSMHEHCIEMTNLAAKLKNLGMSVDDSFLVQFILNSLPPQYGPFQINYNTTDEKWTSNELTGKLVQEESRLGREGIKVAHYVQGAGSKVGKGIKRAIKEHHPT
;
A
#
# COMPACT_ATOMS: atom_id res chain seq x y z
N MET A 1 5.11 1.94 13.98
CA MET A 1 4.71 0.81 13.11
C MET A 1 4.83 1.30 11.68
N LYS A 2 5.54 0.59 10.80
CA LYS A 2 5.66 0.96 9.39
C LYS A 2 4.65 0.16 8.57
N TYR A 3 4.14 0.75 7.49
CA TYR A 3 3.38 0.01 6.51
C TYR A 3 4.34 -0.79 5.65
N ASP A 4 4.21 -2.11 5.69
CA ASP A 4 5.07 -3.04 4.94
C ASP A 4 4.39 -3.58 3.69
N GLY A 5 3.11 -3.27 3.44
CA GLY A 5 2.35 -3.76 2.28
C GLY A 5 1.72 -5.14 2.43
N THR A 6 1.99 -5.86 3.52
CA THR A 6 1.46 -7.22 3.74
C THR A 6 -0.04 -7.24 4.01
N ARG A 7 -0.58 -6.11 4.47
CA ARG A 7 -1.98 -5.84 4.74
C ARG A 7 -2.48 -4.68 3.89
N SER A 8 -3.79 -4.54 3.76
CA SER A 8 -4.35 -3.40 3.03
C SER A 8 -4.04 -2.08 3.74
N MET A 9 -4.01 -0.99 2.96
CA MET A 9 -3.83 0.35 3.51
C MET A 9 -4.97 0.74 4.47
N HIS A 10 -6.19 0.26 4.22
CA HIS A 10 -7.32 0.47 5.13
C HIS A 10 -7.09 -0.20 6.50
N GLU A 11 -6.66 -1.46 6.51
CA GLU A 11 -6.27 -2.15 7.75
C GLU A 11 -5.11 -1.44 8.44
N HIS A 12 -4.18 -0.88 7.66
CA HIS A 12 -3.09 -0.05 8.17
C HIS A 12 -3.58 1.13 8.99
N CYS A 13 -4.46 1.94 8.41
CA CYS A 13 -5.04 3.09 9.10
C CYS A 13 -5.82 2.69 10.35
N ILE A 14 -6.60 1.61 10.33
CA ILE A 14 -7.33 1.12 11.51
C ILE A 14 -6.37 0.78 12.66
N GLU A 15 -5.28 0.06 12.39
CA GLU A 15 -4.30 -0.25 13.42
C GLU A 15 -3.62 1.01 13.99
N MET A 16 -3.31 1.99 13.14
CA MET A 16 -2.74 3.26 13.56
C MET A 16 -3.69 4.06 14.46
N THR A 17 -4.99 4.10 14.12
CA THR A 17 -6.04 4.70 14.95
C THR A 17 -6.18 3.98 16.30
N ASN A 18 -6.15 2.65 16.30
CA ASN A 18 -6.20 1.87 17.54
C ASN A 18 -4.97 2.11 18.43
N LEU A 19 -3.79 2.27 17.84
CA LEU A 19 -2.58 2.64 18.57
C LEU A 19 -2.67 4.05 19.16
N ALA A 20 -3.16 5.03 18.39
CA ALA A 20 -3.43 6.38 18.87
C ALA A 20 -4.40 6.39 20.06
N ALA A 21 -5.47 5.58 20.00
CA ALA A 21 -6.41 5.42 21.11
C ALA A 21 -5.74 4.82 22.36
N LYS A 22 -4.85 3.83 22.19
CA LYS A 22 -4.08 3.26 23.30
C LYS A 22 -3.13 4.29 23.92
N LEU A 23 -2.44 5.09 23.11
CA LEU A 23 -1.57 6.18 23.59
C LEU A 23 -2.37 7.21 24.39
N LYS A 24 -3.58 7.56 23.92
CA LYS A 24 -4.50 8.44 24.64
C LYS A 24 -4.86 7.89 26.02
N ASN A 25 -5.17 6.60 26.11
CA ASN A 25 -5.47 5.93 27.38
C ASN A 25 -4.27 5.89 28.34
N LEU A 26 -3.04 5.96 27.83
CA LEU A 26 -1.81 6.07 28.63
C LEU A 26 -1.50 7.51 29.08
N GLY A 27 -2.41 8.47 28.82
CA GLY A 27 -2.29 9.86 29.28
C GLY A 27 -1.64 10.80 28.26
N MET A 28 -1.37 10.34 27.03
CA MET A 28 -0.87 11.22 25.97
C MET A 28 -2.02 12.03 25.36
N SER A 29 -1.79 13.32 25.12
CA SER A 29 -2.70 14.11 24.29
C SER A 29 -2.52 13.70 22.83
N VAL A 30 -3.54 13.06 22.26
CA VAL A 30 -3.55 12.64 20.85
C VAL A 30 -4.73 13.32 20.17
N ASP A 31 -4.42 14.20 19.22
CA ASP A 31 -5.37 14.87 18.34
C ASP A 31 -5.34 14.30 16.92
N ASP A 32 -6.23 14.80 16.06
CA ASP A 32 -6.33 14.32 14.68
C ASP A 32 -5.07 14.65 13.86
N SER A 33 -4.42 15.78 14.14
CA SER A 33 -3.18 16.18 13.47
C SER A 33 -2.04 15.21 13.78
N PHE A 34 -1.93 14.80 15.04
CA PHE A 34 -1.01 13.75 15.45
C PHE A 34 -1.29 12.45 14.70
N LEU A 35 -2.55 12.01 14.60
CA LEU A 35 -2.90 10.78 13.89
C LEU A 35 -2.54 10.86 12.40
N VAL A 36 -2.85 11.99 11.75
CA VAL A 36 -2.48 12.25 10.35
C VAL A 36 -0.97 12.14 10.16
N GLN A 37 -0.17 12.82 10.99
CA GLN A 37 1.29 12.75 10.94
C GLN A 37 1.81 11.35 11.28
N PHE A 38 1.16 10.64 12.21
CA PHE A 38 1.56 9.31 12.61
C PHE A 38 1.39 8.31 11.45
N ILE A 39 0.27 8.41 10.72
CA ILE A 39 0.02 7.63 9.50
C ILE A 39 0.98 8.05 8.37
N LEU A 40 1.18 9.34 8.11
CA LEU A 40 2.10 9.78 7.05
C LEU A 40 3.53 9.29 7.28
N ASN A 41 3.98 9.31 8.54
CA ASN A 41 5.29 8.82 8.93
C ASN A 41 5.42 7.30 8.89
N SER A 42 4.33 6.53 8.82
CA SER A 42 4.41 5.07 8.69
C SER A 42 4.57 4.60 7.25
N LEU A 43 4.30 5.47 6.27
CA LEU A 43 4.33 5.12 4.85
C LEU A 43 5.75 4.80 4.35
N PRO A 44 5.89 3.84 3.41
CA PRO A 44 7.16 3.54 2.78
C PRO A 44 7.43 4.50 1.61
N PRO A 45 8.67 4.55 1.08
CA PRO A 45 9.08 5.52 0.06
C PRO A 45 8.26 5.52 -1.23
N GLN A 46 7.56 4.43 -1.56
CA GLN A 46 6.71 4.34 -2.75
C GLN A 46 5.54 5.34 -2.72
N TYR A 47 5.14 5.79 -1.52
CA TYR A 47 4.14 6.85 -1.34
C TYR A 47 4.74 8.26 -1.39
N GLY A 48 5.99 8.42 -1.82
CA GLY A 48 6.66 9.73 -1.95
C GLY A 48 5.81 10.78 -2.69
N PRO A 49 5.22 10.48 -3.87
CA PRO A 49 4.32 11.40 -4.57
C PRO A 49 3.10 11.82 -3.72
N PHE A 50 2.53 10.90 -2.96
CA PHE A 50 1.42 11.19 -2.05
C PHE A 50 1.81 12.15 -0.93
N GLN A 51 2.99 11.94 -0.32
CA GLN A 51 3.51 12.82 0.72
C GLN A 51 3.83 14.22 0.19
N ILE A 52 4.38 14.31 -1.03
CA ILE A 52 4.59 15.60 -1.70
C ILE A 52 3.26 16.32 -1.87
N ASN A 53 2.23 15.63 -2.40
CA ASN A 53 0.90 16.19 -2.58
C ASN A 53 0.29 16.72 -1.27
N TYR A 54 0.40 15.95 -0.18
CA TYR A 54 -0.03 16.41 1.15
C TYR A 54 0.72 17.67 1.61
N ASN A 55 2.04 17.70 1.46
CA ASN A 55 2.87 18.81 1.91
C ASN A 55 2.65 20.10 1.11
N THR A 56 2.33 19.99 -0.18
CA THR A 56 2.09 21.14 -1.07
C THR A 56 0.65 21.64 -1.04
N THR A 57 -0.27 20.89 -0.42
CA THR A 57 -1.68 21.26 -0.34
C THR A 57 -1.92 22.14 0.90
N ASP A 58 -2.55 23.30 0.70
CA ASP A 58 -2.94 24.19 1.80
C ASP A 58 -4.13 23.65 2.61
N GLU A 59 -4.96 22.81 1.98
CA GLU A 59 -6.07 22.09 2.62
C GLU A 59 -5.55 21.02 3.58
N LYS A 60 -5.97 21.10 4.85
CA LYS A 60 -5.65 20.10 5.87
C LYS A 60 -6.68 18.98 5.84
N TRP A 61 -6.23 17.76 5.52
CA TRP A 61 -7.08 16.58 5.57
C TRP A 61 -7.20 16.07 7.00
N THR A 62 -8.43 15.68 7.35
CA THR A 62 -8.71 14.86 8.54
C THR A 62 -8.15 13.45 8.37
N SER A 63 -7.99 12.71 9.48
CA SER A 63 -7.55 11.30 9.43
C SER A 63 -8.46 10.41 8.56
N ASN A 64 -9.77 10.70 8.52
CA ASN A 64 -10.72 9.98 7.67
C ASN A 64 -10.51 10.27 6.19
N GLU A 65 -10.33 11.54 5.81
CA GLU A 65 -10.06 11.93 4.41
C GLU A 65 -8.72 11.39 3.93
N LEU A 66 -7.70 11.47 4.79
CA LEU A 66 -6.38 10.89 4.55
C LEU A 66 -6.50 9.39 4.26
N THR A 67 -7.26 8.66 5.06
CA THR A 67 -7.47 7.21 4.89
C THR A 67 -8.08 6.90 3.52
N GLY A 68 -9.13 7.63 3.12
CA GLY A 68 -9.75 7.43 1.81
C GLY A 68 -8.78 7.69 0.65
N LYS A 69 -7.99 8.76 0.73
CA LYS A 69 -6.98 9.10 -0.28
C LYS A 69 -5.83 8.08 -0.32
N LEU A 70 -5.41 7.54 0.83
CA LEU A 70 -4.38 6.50 0.90
C LEU A 70 -4.81 5.17 0.28
N VAL A 71 -6.08 4.77 0.46
CA VAL A 71 -6.65 3.58 -0.19
C VAL A 71 -6.73 3.77 -1.71
N GLN A 72 -7.07 4.98 -2.16
CA GLN A 72 -7.04 5.32 -3.58
C GLN A 72 -5.61 5.25 -4.14
N GLU A 73 -4.63 5.73 -3.38
CA GLU A 73 -3.21 5.70 -3.76
C GLU A 73 -2.65 4.27 -3.81
N GLU A 74 -2.98 3.42 -2.84
CA GLU A 74 -2.66 1.98 -2.88
C GLU A 74 -3.17 1.34 -4.18
N SER A 75 -4.41 1.65 -4.56
CA SER A 75 -5.00 1.17 -5.82
C SER A 75 -4.25 1.71 -7.06
N ARG A 76 -3.76 2.95 -7.02
CA ARG A 76 -2.96 3.55 -8.10
C ARG A 76 -1.62 2.83 -8.25
N LEU A 77 -0.89 2.65 -7.14
CA LEU A 77 0.39 1.95 -7.10
C LEU A 77 0.26 0.51 -7.61
N GLY A 78 -0.82 -0.19 -7.23
CA GLY A 78 -1.13 -1.53 -7.72
C GLY A 78 -1.32 -1.59 -9.24
N ARG A 79 -1.97 -0.60 -9.86
CA ARG A 79 -2.13 -0.52 -11.32
C ARG A 79 -0.81 -0.24 -12.06
N GLU A 80 0.11 0.46 -11.42
CA GLU A 80 1.45 0.76 -11.98
C GLU A 80 2.44 -0.40 -11.79
N GLY A 81 2.02 -1.50 -11.17
CA GLY A 81 2.89 -2.63 -10.86
C GLY A 81 3.91 -2.32 -9.77
N ILE A 82 3.75 -1.20 -9.05
CA ILE A 82 4.61 -0.83 -7.93
C ILE A 82 4.20 -1.72 -6.75
N LYS A 83 5.09 -2.65 -6.39
CA LYS A 83 4.87 -3.54 -5.25
C LYS A 83 5.05 -2.78 -3.95
N VAL A 84 3.95 -2.28 -3.40
CA VAL A 84 3.77 -2.15 -1.95
C VAL A 84 3.68 -3.58 -1.41
N ALA A 85 4.56 -4.00 -0.49
CA ALA A 85 5.03 -5.38 -0.45
C ALA A 85 3.91 -6.47 -0.38
N HIS A 86 3.71 -7.14 -1.51
CA HIS A 86 2.98 -8.38 -1.75
C HIS A 86 1.83 -8.74 -0.79
N TYR A 87 0.62 -8.59 -1.31
CA TYR A 87 -0.30 -9.72 -1.41
C TYR A 87 -1.06 -9.69 -2.74
N VAL A 88 -0.94 -10.77 -3.52
CA VAL A 88 -1.71 -10.99 -4.73
C VAL A 88 -3.10 -11.47 -4.31
N GLN A 89 -4.07 -10.56 -4.20
CA GLN A 89 -5.48 -10.95 -4.23
C GLN A 89 -6.03 -10.67 -5.63
N GLY A 90 -5.64 -11.53 -6.57
CA GLY A 90 -6.07 -11.48 -7.96
C GLY A 90 -6.27 -12.90 -8.48
N ALA A 91 -7.51 -13.20 -8.84
CA ALA A 91 -8.02 -14.49 -9.29
C ALA A 91 -7.13 -15.22 -10.32
N GLY A 92 -7.21 -16.56 -10.27
CA GLY A 92 -6.46 -17.54 -11.05
C GLY A 92 -5.90 -17.08 -12.40
N SER A 93 -4.58 -17.05 -12.49
CA SER A 93 -3.88 -17.04 -13.77
C SER A 93 -4.05 -18.39 -14.45
N LYS A 94 -4.77 -18.39 -15.57
CA LYS A 94 -4.95 -19.54 -16.45
C LYS A 94 -3.58 -20.03 -16.92
N VAL A 95 -3.30 -21.32 -16.68
CA VAL A 95 -2.16 -22.04 -17.25
C VAL A 95 -2.27 -22.03 -18.78
N GLY A 96 -1.43 -21.23 -19.42
CA GLY A 96 -1.14 -21.35 -20.85
C GLY A 96 -0.16 -22.50 -21.07
N LYS A 97 -0.64 -23.61 -21.64
CA LYS A 97 0.21 -24.72 -22.10
C LYS A 97 1.10 -24.25 -23.24
N GLY A 98 2.39 -24.04 -22.94
CA GLY A 98 3.44 -23.85 -23.94
C GLY A 98 3.70 -25.14 -24.72
N ILE A 99 3.63 -25.03 -26.04
CA ILE A 99 3.82 -26.08 -27.05
C ILE A 99 5.26 -26.61 -27.01
N LYS A 100 5.42 -27.94 -27.03
CA LYS A 100 6.72 -28.63 -27.02
C LYS A 100 7.47 -28.38 -28.34
N ARG A 101 8.66 -27.80 -28.27
CA ARG A 101 9.65 -27.86 -29.36
C ARG A 101 10.51 -29.12 -29.18
N ALA A 102 10.42 -30.04 -30.12
CA ALA A 102 11.40 -31.09 -30.34
C ALA A 102 11.58 -31.26 -31.85
N ILE A 103 12.60 -30.61 -32.39
CA ILE A 103 13.11 -30.90 -33.74
C ILE A 103 14.43 -31.64 -33.50
N LYS A 104 14.43 -32.95 -33.77
CA LYS A 104 15.62 -33.79 -33.76
C LYS A 104 16.28 -33.68 -35.14
N GLU A 105 17.55 -33.29 -35.18
CA GLU A 105 18.33 -33.18 -36.40
C GLU A 105 18.89 -34.53 -36.89
N HIS A 106 19.08 -34.61 -38.23
CA HIS A 106 20.01 -35.44 -39.04
C HIS A 106 19.78 -36.96 -39.15
N HIS A 107 19.97 -37.65 -40.29
CA HIS A 107 20.41 -37.37 -41.68
C HIS A 107 20.05 -38.60 -42.57
N PRO A 108 19.95 -38.48 -43.92
CA PRO A 108 19.76 -39.62 -44.82
C PRO A 108 21.08 -40.12 -45.44
N THR A 109 21.16 -41.42 -45.66
CA THR A 109 21.88 -42.07 -46.78
C THR A 109 21.11 -43.32 -47.15
#